data_AF-A0A951ENN4-F1
#
_entry.id   AF-A0A951ENN4-F1
#
_cell.length_a   1.000
_cell.length_b   1.000
_cell.length_c   1.000
_cell.angle_alpha   90.00
_cell.angle_beta   90.00
_cell.angle_gamma   90.00
#
_symmetry.space_group_name_H-M   'P 1'
#
loop_
_entity.id
_entity.type
_entity.pdbx_description
1 polymer ?
#
loop_
_entity_poly.entity_id
_entity_poly.type
_entity_poly.pdbx_seq_one_letter_code
_entity_poly.pdbx_strand_id
1 'polypeptide(L)'
;PITQYTSHFRGAREGGEMHMVLVDNGRTARLGLEEFWTSLKCIRCGACMNTCPVYRRSGGLSYGATYSGPIGLIIDPTFNARKYSNLPFASTLNGSCTNVCPVKINIHEQIYAWRRELVNRHEVPFTKKAAMKAAGELLSRPAAYRAAIAATDAALAHLPRFVIYNGLNAWGRHREVPHPPKETFHSWYRQNRGGKK
;
A
#
# COMPACT_ATOMS: atom_id res chain seq x y z
N PRO A 1 14.91 -4.75 -18.40
CA PRO A 1 15.89 -5.75 -17.87
C PRO A 1 15.23 -6.67 -16.83
N ILE A 2 14.94 -7.93 -17.20
CA ILE A 2 14.63 -9.01 -16.24
C ILE A 2 15.97 -9.38 -15.58
N THR A 3 16.14 -9.08 -14.30
CA THR A 3 17.40 -9.26 -13.54
C THR A 3 17.43 -10.56 -12.74
N GLN A 4 16.70 -11.58 -13.19
CA GLN A 4 16.62 -12.86 -12.49
C GLN A 4 17.09 -13.96 -13.45
N TYR A 5 18.32 -14.44 -13.25
CA TYR A 5 18.83 -15.62 -13.94
C TYR A 5 18.07 -16.83 -13.42
N THR A 6 17.07 -17.30 -14.17
CA THR A 6 16.52 -18.64 -13.94
C THR A 6 17.57 -19.65 -14.40
N SER A 7 18.33 -20.19 -13.45
CA SER A 7 19.29 -21.26 -13.71
C SER A 7 18.53 -22.57 -13.95
N HIS A 8 18.75 -23.19 -15.12
CA HIS A 8 18.22 -24.51 -15.44
C HIS A 8 19.33 -25.54 -15.17
N PHE A 9 19.15 -26.36 -14.14
CA PHE A 9 20.07 -27.44 -13.79
C PHE A 9 19.61 -28.73 -14.48
N ARG A 10 20.50 -29.39 -15.25
CA ARG A 10 20.16 -30.63 -15.98
C ARG A 10 20.60 -31.89 -15.24
N GLY A 11 21.78 -31.88 -14.61
CA GLY A 11 22.37 -33.02 -13.91
C GLY A 11 23.81 -32.75 -13.51
N ALA A 12 24.43 -33.71 -12.82
CA ALA A 12 25.84 -33.61 -12.42
C ALA A 12 26.78 -33.55 -13.64
N ARG A 13 27.97 -32.97 -13.46
CA ARG A 13 29.03 -33.06 -14.46
C ARG A 13 29.55 -34.50 -14.53
N GLU A 14 30.10 -34.88 -15.68
CA GLU A 14 30.72 -36.20 -15.85
C GLU A 14 31.81 -36.43 -14.80
N GLY A 15 31.74 -37.57 -14.10
CA GLY A 15 32.63 -37.90 -12.98
C GLY A 15 32.35 -37.16 -11.66
N GLY A 16 31.25 -36.40 -11.56
CA GLY A 16 30.89 -35.65 -10.35
C GLY A 16 29.50 -35.98 -9.79
N GLU A 17 29.22 -35.47 -8.59
CA GLU A 17 27.94 -35.59 -7.91
C GLU A 17 27.18 -34.24 -7.91
N MET A 18 25.84 -34.29 -7.89
CA MET A 18 24.97 -33.13 -7.73
C MET A 18 24.15 -33.28 -6.47
N HIS A 19 24.32 -32.36 -5.51
CA HIS A 19 23.50 -32.28 -4.31
C HIS A 19 22.52 -31.12 -4.44
N MET A 20 21.22 -31.40 -4.30
CA MET A 20 20.18 -30.37 -4.26
C MET A 20 19.74 -30.17 -2.81
N VAL A 21 20.05 -29.00 -2.24
CA VAL A 21 19.61 -28.63 -0.89
C VAL A 21 18.37 -27.74 -1.00
N LEU A 22 17.23 -28.24 -0.52
CA LEU A 22 15.98 -27.49 -0.47
C LEU A 22 15.78 -26.86 0.91
N VAL A 23 15.90 -25.54 1.01
CA VAL A 23 15.76 -24.81 2.29
C VAL A 23 14.36 -24.20 2.41
N ASP A 24 13.48 -24.74 3.26
CA ASP A 24 12.08 -24.31 3.33
C ASP A 24 11.91 -22.79 3.54
N ASN A 25 12.60 -22.20 4.51
CA ASN A 25 12.51 -20.76 4.85
C ASN A 25 11.05 -20.27 5.03
N GLY A 26 10.19 -21.11 5.61
CA GLY A 26 8.78 -20.83 5.86
C GLY A 26 7.86 -21.02 4.64
N ARG A 27 8.32 -21.66 3.56
CA ARG A 27 7.48 -21.92 2.37
C ARG A 27 6.37 -22.92 2.66
N THR A 28 6.62 -23.97 3.44
CA THR A 28 5.61 -24.94 3.86
C THR A 28 4.50 -24.26 4.68
N ALA A 29 4.85 -23.37 5.61
CA ALA A 29 3.85 -22.61 6.37
C ALA A 29 2.98 -21.73 5.45
N ARG A 30 3.58 -21.06 4.46
CA ARG A 30 2.85 -20.25 3.47
C ARG A 30 1.97 -21.09 2.54
N LEU A 31 2.40 -22.30 2.22
CA LEU A 31 1.62 -23.23 1.40
C LEU A 31 0.31 -23.60 2.12
N GLY A 32 0.33 -23.69 3.45
CA GLY A 32 -0.86 -23.90 4.27
C GLY A 32 -1.77 -22.67 4.42
N LEU A 33 -1.40 -21.51 3.89
CA LEU A 33 -2.23 -20.31 3.93
C LEU A 33 -3.14 -20.23 2.71
N GLU A 34 -4.39 -20.65 2.85
CA GLU A 34 -5.36 -20.80 1.74
C GLU A 34 -5.52 -19.53 0.88
N GLU A 35 -5.57 -18.35 1.51
CA GLU A 35 -5.70 -17.09 0.76
C GLU A 35 -4.38 -16.63 0.11
N PHE A 36 -3.22 -17.12 0.57
CA PHE A 36 -1.91 -16.53 0.24
C PHE A 36 -0.94 -17.46 -0.51
N TRP A 37 -1.20 -18.76 -0.56
CA TRP A 37 -0.26 -19.75 -1.11
C TRP A 37 0.10 -19.51 -2.58
N THR A 38 -0.81 -18.93 -3.37
CA THR A 38 -0.57 -18.70 -4.80
C THR A 38 0.59 -17.73 -5.04
N SER A 39 0.97 -16.93 -4.05
CA SER A 39 2.20 -16.11 -4.10
C SER A 39 3.47 -16.93 -4.32
N LEU A 40 3.49 -18.20 -3.92
CA LEU A 40 4.60 -19.14 -4.14
C LEU A 40 4.80 -19.49 -5.62
N LYS A 41 3.83 -19.20 -6.50
CA LYS A 41 3.97 -19.36 -7.96
C LYS A 41 4.88 -18.31 -8.58
N CYS A 42 5.32 -17.30 -7.82
CA CYS A 42 6.04 -16.16 -8.36
C CYS A 42 7.39 -16.57 -8.98
N ILE A 43 7.49 -16.40 -10.30
CA ILE A 43 8.73 -16.59 -11.08
C ILE A 43 9.63 -15.34 -11.09
N ARG A 44 9.34 -14.35 -10.25
CA ARG A 44 10.09 -13.09 -10.10
C ARG A 44 10.37 -12.33 -11.40
N CYS A 45 9.45 -12.38 -12.37
CA CYS A 45 9.56 -11.69 -13.67
C CYS A 45 9.54 -10.15 -13.61
N GLY A 46 9.14 -9.55 -12.48
CA GLY A 46 9.08 -8.09 -12.30
C GLY A 46 7.89 -7.37 -12.95
N ALA A 47 7.01 -8.07 -13.68
CA ALA A 47 5.84 -7.45 -14.34
C ALA A 47 4.95 -6.65 -13.37
N CYS A 48 4.67 -7.20 -12.18
CA CYS A 48 3.89 -6.54 -11.15
C CYS A 48 4.54 -5.23 -10.66
N MET A 49 5.87 -5.19 -10.57
CA MET A 49 6.62 -4.02 -10.13
C MET A 49 6.56 -2.90 -11.19
N ASN A 50 6.76 -3.27 -12.45
CA ASN A 50 6.79 -2.32 -13.57
C ASN A 50 5.46 -1.66 -13.86
N THR A 51 4.34 -2.31 -13.53
CA THR A 51 3.00 -1.72 -13.69
C THR A 51 2.52 -0.97 -12.44
N CYS A 52 3.13 -1.22 -11.28
CA CYS A 52 2.67 -0.65 -10.02
C CYS A 52 3.00 0.86 -9.93
N PRO A 53 2.00 1.75 -9.81
CA PRO A 53 2.25 3.19 -9.75
C PRO A 53 3.01 3.59 -8.48
N VAL A 54 2.79 2.89 -7.36
CA VAL A 54 3.47 3.16 -6.09
C VAL A 54 4.94 2.78 -6.21
N TYR A 55 5.24 1.54 -6.62
CA TYR A 55 6.61 1.06 -6.74
C TYR A 55 7.45 1.91 -7.71
N ARG A 56 6.87 2.30 -8.86
CA ARG A 56 7.55 3.15 -9.85
C ARG A 56 7.93 4.53 -9.32
N ARG A 57 7.25 5.02 -8.28
CA ARG A 57 7.53 6.32 -7.66
C ARG A 57 8.41 6.20 -6.43
N SER A 58 8.20 5.19 -5.59
CA SER A 58 8.92 5.03 -4.33
C SER A 58 10.24 4.26 -4.46
N GLY A 59 10.38 3.44 -5.51
CA GLY A 59 11.44 2.44 -5.61
C GLY A 59 11.31 1.31 -4.56
N GLY A 60 12.26 0.38 -4.60
CA GLY A 60 12.28 -0.78 -3.70
C GLY A 60 12.81 -0.49 -2.29
N LEU A 61 13.75 0.44 -2.12
CA LEU A 61 14.34 0.76 -0.80
C LEU A 61 13.30 1.26 0.21
N SER A 62 12.30 2.00 -0.26
CA SER A 62 11.20 2.52 0.56
C SER A 62 10.34 1.44 1.24
N TYR A 63 10.48 0.17 0.83
CA TYR A 63 9.74 -0.95 1.40
C TYR A 63 10.42 -1.50 2.67
N GLY A 64 11.71 -1.22 2.89
CA GLY A 64 12.42 -1.68 4.10
C GLY A 64 12.46 -3.20 4.27
N ALA A 65 12.29 -3.96 3.18
CA ALA A 65 12.19 -5.41 3.16
C ALA A 65 12.98 -6.00 1.98
N THR A 66 13.25 -7.30 2.02
CA THR A 66 13.99 -8.01 0.97
C THR A 66 13.16 -8.15 -0.30
N TYR A 67 11.86 -8.36 -0.18
CA TYR A 67 10.95 -8.41 -1.32
C TYR A 67 10.34 -7.03 -1.52
N SER A 68 10.27 -6.57 -2.77
CA SER A 68 9.80 -5.23 -3.09
C SER A 68 8.69 -5.27 -4.12
N GLY A 69 7.96 -4.15 -4.24
CA GLY A 69 6.80 -4.04 -5.10
C GLY A 69 5.62 -4.91 -4.64
N PRO A 70 4.60 -5.09 -5.49
CA PRO A 70 3.35 -5.73 -5.07
C PRO A 70 3.51 -7.14 -4.50
N ILE A 71 4.49 -7.91 -4.98
CA ILE A 71 4.74 -9.26 -4.44
C ILE A 71 5.32 -9.22 -3.01
N GLY A 72 6.15 -8.21 -2.69
CA GLY A 72 6.70 -8.03 -1.34
C GLY A 72 5.61 -7.76 -0.30
N LEU A 73 4.57 -7.01 -0.68
CA LEU A 73 3.41 -6.77 0.20
C LEU A 73 2.68 -8.05 0.64
N ILE A 74 2.88 -9.16 -0.06
CA ILE A 74 2.30 -10.46 0.28
C ILE A 74 3.31 -11.33 1.01
N ILE A 75 4.55 -11.36 0.51
CA ILE A 75 5.59 -12.25 1.04
C ILE A 75 6.14 -11.71 2.37
N ASP A 76 6.47 -10.43 2.50
CA ASP A 76 7.16 -9.93 3.69
C ASP A 76 6.35 -10.10 5.00
N PRO A 77 5.03 -9.84 5.04
CA PRO A 77 4.24 -10.04 6.27
C PRO A 77 4.26 -11.47 6.82
N THR A 78 4.50 -12.48 5.97
CA THR A 78 4.63 -13.88 6.41
C THR A 78 5.93 -14.15 7.19
N PHE A 79 6.98 -13.34 6.97
CA PHE A 79 8.23 -13.45 7.74
C PHE A 79 8.12 -12.71 9.08
N ASN A 80 7.47 -11.54 9.08
CA ASN A 80 7.25 -10.77 10.30
C ASN A 80 6.05 -9.82 10.11
N ALA A 81 4.89 -10.23 10.63
CA ALA A 81 3.64 -9.49 10.45
C ALA A 81 3.73 -8.09 11.08
N ARG A 82 4.35 -7.96 12.25
CA ARG A 82 4.50 -6.68 12.97
C ARG A 82 5.42 -5.70 12.25
N LYS A 83 6.61 -6.15 11.86
CA LYS A 83 7.62 -5.31 11.18
C LYS A 83 7.11 -4.77 9.85
N TYR A 84 6.38 -5.60 9.10
CA TYR A 84 5.92 -5.28 7.76
C TYR A 84 4.42 -4.92 7.69
N SER A 85 3.80 -4.63 8.84
CA SER A 85 2.35 -4.38 8.93
C SER A 85 1.88 -3.16 8.12
N ASN A 86 2.78 -2.22 7.83
CA ASN A 86 2.44 -1.05 7.02
C ASN A 86 2.46 -1.31 5.50
N LEU A 87 3.18 -2.33 5.03
CA LEU A 87 3.38 -2.55 3.59
C LEU A 87 2.06 -2.75 2.85
N PRO A 88 1.14 -3.64 3.28
CA PRO A 88 -0.11 -3.84 2.55
C PRO A 88 -0.97 -2.57 2.41
N PHE A 89 -0.85 -1.65 3.37
CA PHE A 89 -1.57 -0.37 3.36
C PHE A 89 -0.98 0.68 2.42
N ALA A 90 0.25 0.49 1.93
CA ALA A 90 0.87 1.40 0.95
C ALA A 90 0.33 1.21 -0.48
N SER A 91 -0.37 0.10 -0.75
CA SER A 91 -0.97 -0.16 -2.06
C SER A 91 -2.22 0.69 -2.33
N THR A 92 -2.42 1.11 -3.58
CA THR A 92 -3.68 1.72 -4.04
C THR A 92 -4.76 0.69 -4.38
N LEU A 93 -4.42 -0.61 -4.36
CA LEU A 93 -5.31 -1.72 -4.73
C LEU A 93 -5.91 -1.63 -6.15
N ASN A 94 -5.23 -0.97 -7.09
CA ASN A 94 -5.73 -0.76 -8.46
C ASN A 94 -5.83 -2.03 -9.34
N GLY A 95 -5.46 -3.22 -8.85
CA GLY A 95 -5.56 -4.48 -9.59
C GLY A 95 -4.55 -4.72 -10.73
N SER A 96 -3.79 -3.70 -11.15
CA SER A 96 -2.94 -3.79 -12.35
C SER A 96 -1.89 -4.91 -12.27
N CYS A 97 -1.31 -5.12 -11.08
CA CYS A 97 -0.32 -6.18 -10.83
C CYS A 97 -0.87 -7.60 -11.03
N THR A 98 -2.16 -7.82 -10.72
CA THR A 98 -2.82 -9.11 -10.95
C THR A 98 -3.10 -9.32 -12.43
N ASN A 99 -3.58 -8.29 -13.12
CA ASN A 99 -3.89 -8.37 -14.54
C ASN A 99 -2.66 -8.74 -15.39
N VAL A 100 -1.49 -8.17 -15.08
CA VAL A 100 -0.25 -8.42 -15.84
C VAL A 100 0.52 -9.66 -15.39
N CYS A 101 0.06 -10.38 -14.36
CA CYS A 101 0.83 -11.50 -13.81
C CYS A 101 0.80 -12.70 -14.78
N PRO A 102 1.95 -13.16 -15.32
CA PRO A 102 1.97 -14.26 -16.30
C PRO A 102 1.59 -15.61 -15.67
N VAL A 103 1.80 -15.75 -14.35
CA VAL A 103 1.50 -16.96 -13.57
C VAL A 103 0.21 -16.84 -12.73
N LYS A 104 -0.64 -15.85 -13.08
CA LYS A 104 -2.01 -15.69 -12.56
C LYS A 104 -2.12 -15.64 -11.03
N ILE A 105 -1.19 -14.94 -10.38
CA ILE A 105 -1.29 -14.65 -8.95
C ILE A 105 -2.29 -13.51 -8.74
N ASN A 106 -3.28 -13.72 -7.88
CA ASN A 106 -4.27 -12.70 -7.48
C ASN A 106 -3.68 -11.72 -6.45
N ILE A 107 -2.56 -11.06 -6.84
CA ILE A 107 -1.77 -10.17 -6.00
C ILE A 107 -2.61 -9.12 -5.25
N HIS A 108 -3.45 -8.34 -5.94
CA HIS A 108 -4.19 -7.25 -5.29
C HIS A 108 -5.20 -7.74 -4.24
N GLU A 109 -5.87 -8.87 -4.48
CA GLU A 109 -6.77 -9.51 -3.52
C GLU A 109 -6.00 -10.00 -2.29
N GLN A 110 -4.83 -10.62 -2.49
CA GLN A 110 -3.97 -11.03 -1.38
C GLN A 110 -3.46 -9.86 -0.56
N ILE A 111 -3.10 -8.74 -1.20
CA ILE A 111 -2.74 -7.51 -0.48
C ILE A 111 -3.92 -7.02 0.37
N TYR A 112 -5.14 -7.09 -0.17
CA TYR A 112 -6.35 -6.74 0.56
C TYR A 112 -6.61 -7.70 1.75
N ALA A 113 -6.48 -9.01 1.54
CA ALA A 113 -6.61 -10.01 2.59
C ALA A 113 -5.59 -9.79 3.72
N TRP A 114 -4.35 -9.42 3.39
CA TRP A 114 -3.34 -9.07 4.40
C TRP A 114 -3.74 -7.85 5.25
N ARG A 115 -4.44 -6.85 4.69
CA ARG A 115 -4.93 -5.73 5.51
C ARG A 115 -5.90 -6.20 6.58
N ARG A 116 -6.80 -7.13 6.23
CA ARG A 116 -7.74 -7.76 7.17
C ARG A 116 -6.99 -8.58 8.21
N GLU A 117 -6.06 -9.41 7.76
CA GLU A 117 -5.30 -10.29 8.65
C GLU A 117 -4.45 -9.52 9.66
N LEU A 118 -3.78 -8.45 9.25
CA LEU A 118 -3.00 -7.60 10.16
C LEU A 118 -3.89 -6.88 11.19
N VAL A 119 -5.12 -6.52 10.82
CA VAL A 119 -6.08 -5.95 11.78
C VAL A 119 -6.53 -7.03 12.77
N ASN A 120 -6.83 -8.24 12.31
CA ASN A 120 -7.24 -9.36 13.17
C ASN A 120 -6.12 -9.78 14.14
N ARG A 121 -4.87 -9.71 13.69
CA ARG A 121 -3.68 -9.98 14.51
C ARG A 121 -3.28 -8.84 15.44
N HIS A 122 -4.03 -7.73 15.47
CA HIS A 122 -3.71 -6.54 16.28
C HIS A 122 -2.35 -5.91 15.93
N GLU A 123 -1.88 -6.07 14.70
CA GLU A 123 -0.59 -5.53 14.21
C GLU A 123 -0.71 -4.09 13.70
N VAL A 124 -1.92 -3.53 13.73
CA VAL A 124 -2.22 -2.15 13.35
C VAL A 124 -2.42 -1.30 14.60
N PRO A 125 -1.72 -0.16 14.76
CA PRO A 125 -1.86 0.70 15.93
C PRO A 125 -3.30 1.16 16.17
N PHE A 126 -3.72 1.21 17.44
CA PHE A 126 -5.06 1.67 17.82
C PHE A 126 -5.37 3.07 17.29
N THR A 127 -4.39 3.98 17.35
CA THR A 127 -4.51 5.35 16.84
C THR A 127 -4.87 5.38 15.35
N LYS A 128 -4.25 4.52 14.54
CA LYS A 128 -4.58 4.37 13.11
C LYS A 128 -5.99 3.82 12.92
N LYS A 129 -6.40 2.82 13.69
CA LYS A 129 -7.76 2.25 13.63
C LYS A 129 -8.82 3.31 13.98
N ALA A 130 -8.60 4.06 15.06
CA ALA A 130 -9.49 5.14 15.49
C ALA A 130 -9.56 6.27 14.45
N ALA A 131 -8.42 6.71 13.92
CA ALA A 131 -8.36 7.74 12.88
C ALA A 131 -9.09 7.31 11.60
N MET A 132 -8.91 6.06 11.15
CA MET A 132 -9.62 5.55 9.96
C MET A 132 -11.14 5.43 10.20
N LYS A 133 -11.57 5.02 11.40
CA LYS A 133 -13.00 4.99 11.76
C LYS A 133 -13.61 6.39 11.76
N ALA A 134 -12.94 7.35 12.38
CA ALA A 134 -13.37 8.75 12.41
C ALA A 134 -13.41 9.36 11.00
N ALA A 135 -12.40 9.10 10.17
CA ALA A 135 -12.38 9.52 8.78
C ALA A 135 -13.54 8.90 7.99
N GLY A 136 -13.82 7.60 8.17
CA GLY A 136 -14.97 6.94 7.54
C GLY A 136 -16.31 7.59 7.90
N GLU A 137 -16.51 7.89 9.18
CA GLU A 137 -17.74 8.55 9.67
C GLU A 137 -17.89 9.99 9.15
N LEU A 138 -16.80 10.74 9.08
CA LEU A 138 -16.80 12.10 8.55
C LEU A 138 -17.08 12.12 7.05
N LEU A 139 -16.40 11.25 6.29
CA LEU A 139 -16.49 11.18 4.84
C LEU A 139 -17.81 10.57 4.35
N SER A 140 -18.48 9.74 5.16
CA SER A 140 -19.78 9.16 4.83
C SER A 140 -20.94 10.16 5.00
N ARG A 141 -20.72 11.28 5.68
CA ARG A 141 -21.73 12.30 5.99
C ARG A 141 -21.49 13.58 5.17
N PRO A 142 -22.21 13.81 4.06
CA PRO A 142 -21.94 14.94 3.16
C PRO A 142 -21.98 16.32 3.82
N ALA A 143 -22.89 16.54 4.77
CA ALA A 143 -22.98 17.81 5.49
C ALA A 143 -21.77 18.04 6.41
N ALA A 144 -21.37 17.02 7.17
CA ALA A 144 -20.21 17.09 8.06
C ALA A 144 -18.90 17.27 7.27
N TYR A 145 -18.74 16.53 6.17
CA TYR A 145 -17.59 16.69 5.26
C TYR A 145 -17.48 18.12 4.71
N ARG A 146 -18.59 18.69 4.22
CA ARG A 146 -18.60 20.06 3.69
C ARG A 146 -18.29 21.10 4.77
N ALA A 147 -18.84 20.95 5.96
CA ALA A 147 -18.55 21.82 7.10
C ALA A 147 -17.07 21.74 7.50
N ALA A 148 -16.50 20.52 7.54
CA ALA A 148 -15.10 20.30 7.86
C ALA A 148 -14.15 20.94 6.84
N ILE A 149 -14.45 20.88 5.54
CA ILE A 149 -13.67 21.58 4.51
C ILE A 149 -13.70 23.09 4.74
N ALA A 150 -14.88 23.69 4.88
CA ALA A 150 -14.99 25.13 5.08
C ALA A 150 -14.26 25.60 6.35
N ALA A 151 -14.37 24.84 7.44
CA ALA A 151 -13.64 25.11 8.68
C ALA A 151 -12.11 24.97 8.49
N THR A 152 -11.66 23.97 7.73
CA THR A 152 -10.23 23.77 7.44
C THR A 152 -9.67 24.91 6.60
N ASP A 153 -10.38 25.34 5.55
CA ASP A 153 -9.95 26.45 4.69
C ASP A 153 -9.84 27.77 5.50
N ALA A 154 -10.83 28.05 6.35
CA ALA A 154 -10.80 29.21 7.24
C ALA A 154 -9.65 29.12 8.26
N ALA A 155 -9.42 27.94 8.83
CA ALA A 155 -8.30 27.71 9.75
C ALA A 155 -6.95 27.96 9.05
N LEU A 156 -6.76 27.47 7.82
CA LEU A 156 -5.54 27.70 7.06
C LEU A 156 -5.35 29.17 6.65
N ALA A 157 -6.44 29.92 6.45
CA ALA A 157 -6.39 31.33 6.07
C ALA A 157 -6.08 32.26 7.25
N HIS A 158 -6.53 31.91 8.46
CA HIS A 158 -6.54 32.83 9.60
C HIS A 158 -5.67 32.40 10.78
N LEU A 159 -5.32 31.11 10.91
CA LEU A 159 -4.47 30.68 12.01
C LEU A 159 -3.01 31.03 11.75
N PRO A 160 -2.29 31.45 12.80
CA PRO A 160 -0.87 31.77 12.66
C PRO A 160 -0.06 30.51 12.34
N ARG A 161 1.05 30.69 11.62
CA ARG A 161 1.89 29.58 11.13
C ARG A 161 2.31 28.61 12.25
N PHE A 162 2.61 29.06 13.45
CA PHE A 162 3.03 28.16 14.54
C PHE A 162 1.91 27.18 14.99
N VAL A 163 0.64 27.54 14.79
CA VAL A 163 -0.50 26.64 15.04
C VAL A 163 -0.65 25.64 13.91
N ILE A 164 -0.44 26.06 12.66
CA ILE A 164 -0.51 25.17 11.48
C ILE A 164 0.68 24.19 11.46
N TYR A 165 1.88 24.69 11.75
CA TYR A 165 3.14 23.95 11.72
C TYR A 165 3.57 23.56 13.13
N ASN A 166 2.82 22.65 13.73
CA ASN A 166 3.11 22.09 15.04
C ASN A 166 3.50 20.59 14.95
N GLY A 167 3.89 19.98 16.07
CA GLY A 167 4.35 18.59 16.12
C GLY A 167 3.32 17.53 15.68
N LEU A 168 2.02 17.86 15.72
CA LEU A 168 0.90 17.03 15.27
C LEU A 168 0.70 17.09 13.76
N ASN A 169 1.17 18.15 13.09
CA ASN A 169 1.10 18.26 11.64
C ASN A 169 2.26 17.49 10.98
N ALA A 170 2.06 16.21 10.72
CA ALA A 170 3.05 15.38 10.03
C ALA A 170 3.36 15.87 8.59
N TRP A 171 2.39 16.49 7.90
CA TRP A 171 2.59 17.05 6.56
C TRP A 171 3.55 18.24 6.60
N GLY A 172 3.31 19.16 7.55
CA GLY A 172 4.08 20.39 7.77
C GLY A 172 5.56 20.19 8.11
N ARG A 173 6.00 18.96 8.43
CA ARG A 173 7.41 18.68 8.77
C ARG A 173 8.37 18.83 7.59
N HIS A 174 7.91 18.46 6.40
CA HIS A 174 8.74 18.45 5.19
C HIS A 174 8.04 19.09 3.98
N ARG A 175 6.80 19.57 4.14
CA ARG A 175 5.97 20.10 3.05
C ARG A 175 5.24 21.34 3.51
N GLU A 176 5.09 22.31 2.61
CA GLU A 176 4.20 23.44 2.83
C GLU A 176 2.75 23.00 2.70
N VAL A 177 1.87 23.51 3.57
CA VAL A 177 0.43 23.30 3.44
C VAL A 177 -0.06 24.19 2.29
N PRO A 178 -0.89 23.69 1.36
CA PRO A 178 -1.37 24.50 0.24
C PRO A 178 -2.16 25.70 0.75
N HIS A 179 -2.07 26.81 0.01
CA HIS A 179 -2.90 27.99 0.29
C HIS A 179 -4.38 27.63 0.09
N PRO A 180 -5.26 28.01 1.04
CA PRO A 180 -6.68 27.73 0.91
C PRO A 180 -7.27 28.52 -0.28
N PRO A 181 -8.18 27.92 -1.07
CA PRO A 181 -8.88 28.62 -2.13
C PRO A 181 -9.82 29.68 -1.55
N LYS A 182 -10.17 30.71 -2.34
CA LYS A 182 -11.11 31.78 -1.91
C LYS A 182 -12.50 31.23 -1.54
N GLU A 183 -12.93 30.16 -2.20
CA GLU A 183 -14.17 29.47 -1.90
C GLU A 183 -14.05 27.98 -2.19
N THR A 184 -14.89 27.19 -1.54
CA THR A 184 -14.95 25.73 -1.79
C THR A 184 -15.54 25.43 -3.16
N PHE A 185 -15.14 24.32 -3.78
CA PHE A 185 -15.72 23.87 -5.06
C PHE A 185 -17.26 23.76 -4.99
N HIS A 186 -17.82 23.34 -3.85
CA HIS A 186 -19.27 23.24 -3.67
C HIS A 186 -19.98 24.60 -3.58
N SER A 187 -19.33 25.64 -3.03
CA SER A 187 -19.83 27.02 -3.06
C SER A 187 -19.85 27.50 -4.50
N TRP A 188 -18.69 27.42 -5.16
CA TRP A 188 -18.51 27.84 -6.54
C TRP A 188 -19.51 27.15 -7.46
N TYR A 189 -19.68 25.82 -7.33
CA TYR A 189 -20.59 25.04 -8.15
C TYR A 189 -22.05 25.47 -7.94
N ARG A 190 -22.48 25.75 -6.71
CA ARG A 190 -23.84 26.25 -6.45
C ARG A 190 -24.09 27.61 -7.08
N GLN A 191 -23.13 28.53 -6.98
CA GLN A 191 -23.23 29.87 -7.55
C GLN A 191 -23.21 29.86 -9.09
N ASN A 192 -22.36 29.02 -9.70
CA ASN A 192 -22.11 29.06 -11.15
C ASN A 192 -22.93 28.04 -11.95
N ARG A 193 -23.36 26.94 -11.33
CA ARG A 193 -24.01 25.80 -12.00
C ARG A 193 -25.23 25.24 -11.27
N GLY A 194 -25.43 25.55 -9.99
CA GLY A 194 -26.52 25.02 -9.17
C GLY A 194 -27.90 25.66 -9.42
N GLY A 195 -27.96 26.72 -10.24
CA GLY A 195 -29.17 27.47 -10.57
C GLY A 195 -29.82 27.14 -11.92
N LYS A 196 -29.48 26.02 -12.56
CA LYS A 196 -30.22 25.53 -13.73
C LYS A 196 -30.92 24.20 -13.41
N LYS A 197 -32.10 24.32 -12.82
CA LYS A 197 -33.24 23.43 -13.04
C LYS A 197 -34.43 24.29 -13.37
#